data_AF-A0A2T4PXE0-F1
#
_entry.id   AF-A0A2T4PXE0-F1
#
_cell.length_a   1.000
_cell.length_b   1.000
_cell.length_c   1.000
_cell.angle_alpha   90.00
_cell.angle_beta   90.00
_cell.angle_gamma   90.00
#
_symmetry.space_group_name_H-M   'P 1'
#
loop_
_entity.id
_entity.type
_entity.pdbx_description
1 polymer ?
#
loop_
_entity_poly.entity_id
_entity_poly.type
_entity_poly.pdbx_seq_one_letter_code
_entity_poly.pdbx_strand_id
1 'polypeptide(L)'
;MNKLTREDYKNMENKLNYDHIVNGKKHTKKISELLQKEYRRDASIIKSEYPRLSDSEISEVIMDYRNYKELVRATENLMDFPINYEDSNIHKLITKDDVEELKWAIEEMTIFIEKLEDVE
;
A
#
# COMPACT_ATOMS: atom_id res chain seq x y z
N MET A 1 47.17 -2.88 -7.95
CA MET A 1 45.79 -2.62 -8.43
C MET A 1 45.80 -1.34 -9.24
N ASN A 2 45.39 -1.40 -10.51
CA ASN A 2 45.21 -0.19 -11.32
C ASN A 2 43.98 0.56 -10.81
N LYS A 3 44.16 1.85 -10.50
CA LYS A 3 43.05 2.70 -10.04
C LYS A 3 42.16 3.02 -11.24
N LEU A 4 40.85 2.90 -11.06
CA LEU A 4 39.86 3.33 -12.04
C LEU A 4 40.04 4.82 -12.34
N THR A 5 39.96 5.16 -13.62
CA THR A 5 40.06 6.54 -14.09
C THR A 5 38.74 7.26 -13.87
N ARG A 6 38.77 8.60 -13.90
CA ARG A 6 37.56 9.43 -13.78
C ARG A 6 36.53 9.14 -14.87
N GLU A 7 37.00 8.74 -16.06
CA GLU A 7 36.16 8.31 -17.18
C GLU A 7 35.40 7.02 -16.84
N ASP A 8 36.06 6.06 -16.17
CA ASP A 8 35.46 4.79 -15.77
C ASP A 8 34.30 5.00 -14.79
N TYR A 9 34.45 5.92 -13.82
CA TYR A 9 33.37 6.27 -12.89
C TYR A 9 32.16 6.88 -13.60
N LYS A 10 32.38 7.82 -14.54
CA LYS A 10 31.28 8.41 -15.33
C LYS A 10 30.56 7.34 -16.17
N ASN A 11 31.30 6.40 -16.75
CA ASN A 11 30.71 5.33 -17.54
C ASN A 11 29.87 4.36 -16.67
N MET A 12 30.32 4.06 -15.45
CA MET A 12 29.54 3.24 -14.50
C MET A 12 28.26 3.96 -14.04
N GLU A 13 28.35 5.25 -13.71
CA GLU A 13 27.20 6.06 -13.31
C GLU A 13 26.14 6.16 -14.42
N ASN A 14 26.58 6.43 -15.66
CA ASN A 14 25.68 6.49 -16.81
C ASN A 14 24.99 5.15 -17.09
N LYS A 15 25.71 4.03 -16.94
CA LYS A 15 25.14 2.68 -17.13
C LYS A 15 24.14 2.33 -16.04
N LEU A 16 24.46 2.63 -14.78
CA LEU A 16 23.55 2.44 -13.64
C LEU A 16 22.27 3.26 -13.81
N ASN A 17 22.38 4.53 -14.23
CA ASN A 17 21.22 5.36 -14.50
C ASN A 17 20.36 4.81 -15.65
N TYR A 18 20.97 4.36 -16.74
CA TYR A 18 20.23 3.75 -17.85
C TYR A 18 19.50 2.48 -17.43
N ASP A 19 20.18 1.57 -16.73
CA ASP A 19 19.58 0.34 -16.22
C ASP A 19 18.45 0.63 -15.22
N HIS A 20 18.60 1.63 -14.35
CA HIS A 20 17.56 2.04 -13.42
C HIS A 20 16.34 2.65 -14.15
N ILE A 21 16.56 3.43 -15.21
CA ILE A 21 15.48 4.02 -16.01
C ILE A 21 14.76 2.94 -16.81
N VAL A 22 15.49 2.04 -17.47
CA VAL A 22 14.91 1.00 -18.34
C VAL A 22 14.24 -0.08 -17.51
N ASN A 23 14.91 -0.59 -16.48
CA ASN A 23 14.32 -1.59 -15.58
C ASN A 23 13.20 -0.97 -14.75
N GLY A 24 13.35 0.27 -14.28
CA GLY A 24 12.27 1.03 -13.63
C GLY A 24 11.03 1.12 -14.51
N LYS A 25 11.16 1.60 -15.75
CA LYS A 25 10.05 1.67 -16.71
C LYS A 25 9.41 0.31 -16.98
N LYS A 26 10.23 -0.74 -17.15
CA LYS A 26 9.75 -2.11 -17.37
C LYS A 26 9.00 -2.66 -16.16
N HIS A 27 9.51 -2.42 -14.95
CA HIS A 27 8.88 -2.81 -13.70
C HIS A 27 7.56 -2.07 -13.49
N THR A 28 7.52 -0.75 -13.70
CA THR A 28 6.29 0.05 -13.63
C THR A 28 5.23 -0.44 -14.62
N LYS A 29 5.63 -0.76 -15.86
CA LYS A 29 4.71 -1.32 -16.86
C LYS A 29 4.13 -2.67 -16.41
N LYS A 30 4.98 -3.58 -15.93
CA LYS A 30 4.55 -4.91 -15.47
C LYS A 30 3.61 -4.80 -14.27
N ILE A 31 3.89 -3.89 -13.33
CA ILE A 31 3.02 -3.63 -12.18
C ILE A 31 1.67 -3.09 -12.65
N SER A 32 1.67 -2.13 -13.57
CA SER A 32 0.43 -1.58 -14.14
C SER A 32 -0.42 -2.65 -14.84
N GLU A 33 0.21 -3.52 -15.63
CA GLU A 33 -0.48 -4.65 -16.30
C GLU A 33 -1.09 -5.62 -15.28
N LEU A 34 -0.38 -5.93 -14.19
CA LEU A 34 -0.89 -6.80 -13.13
C LEU A 34 -2.09 -6.17 -12.41
N LEU A 35 -2.01 -4.89 -12.05
CA LEU A 35 -3.11 -4.15 -11.42
C LEU A 35 -4.36 -4.07 -12.31
N GLN A 36 -4.17 -3.88 -13.61
CA GLN A 36 -5.27 -3.91 -14.57
C GLN A 36 -5.90 -5.30 -14.70
N LYS A 37 -5.08 -6.36 -14.67
CA LYS A 37 -5.56 -7.74 -14.74
C LYS A 37 -6.35 -8.13 -13.49
N GLU A 38 -5.88 -7.71 -12.32
CA GLU A 38 -6.59 -7.86 -11.05
C GLU A 38 -7.94 -7.13 -11.09
N TYR A 39 -7.94 -5.83 -11.43
CA TYR A 39 -9.18 -5.05 -11.56
C TYR A 39 -10.21 -5.72 -12.49
N ARG A 40 -9.78 -6.19 -13.67
CA ARG A 40 -10.67 -6.86 -14.62
C ARG A 40 -11.25 -8.16 -14.07
N ARG A 41 -10.48 -8.91 -13.28
CA ARG A 41 -10.95 -10.13 -12.62
C ARG A 41 -12.03 -9.77 -11.59
N ASP A 42 -11.74 -8.82 -10.72
CA ASP A 42 -12.64 -8.43 -9.63
C ASP A 42 -13.94 -7.85 -10.20
N ALA A 43 -13.84 -6.98 -11.20
CA ALA A 43 -15.00 -6.43 -11.90
C ALA A 43 -15.85 -7.53 -12.56
N SER A 44 -15.21 -8.55 -13.15
CA SER A 44 -15.94 -9.68 -13.74
C SER A 44 -16.66 -10.52 -12.69
N ILE A 45 -16.07 -10.73 -11.52
CA ILE A 45 -16.70 -11.47 -10.41
C ILE A 45 -17.92 -10.69 -9.92
N ILE A 46 -17.74 -9.42 -9.58
CA ILE A 46 -18.83 -8.55 -9.10
C ILE A 46 -19.95 -8.46 -10.14
N LYS A 47 -19.63 -8.27 -11.43
CA LYS A 47 -20.65 -8.22 -12.48
C LYS A 47 -21.44 -9.53 -12.60
N SER A 48 -20.78 -10.67 -12.37
CA SER A 48 -21.44 -11.98 -12.44
C SER A 48 -22.41 -12.21 -11.28
N GLU A 49 -22.07 -11.74 -10.08
CA GLU A 49 -22.90 -11.87 -8.88
C GLU A 49 -23.98 -10.78 -8.82
N TYR A 50 -23.67 -9.58 -9.31
CA TYR A 50 -24.54 -8.40 -9.29
C TYR A 50 -24.69 -7.79 -10.70
N PRO A 51 -25.44 -8.44 -11.61
CA PRO A 51 -25.52 -8.03 -13.02
C PRO A 51 -26.11 -6.62 -13.24
N ARG A 52 -26.89 -6.14 -12.27
CA ARG A 52 -27.58 -4.85 -12.30
C ARG A 52 -26.67 -3.67 -12.00
N LEU A 53 -25.53 -3.88 -11.33
CA LEU A 53 -24.59 -2.81 -11.06
C LEU A 53 -23.99 -2.31 -12.37
N SER A 54 -23.91 -0.99 -12.51
CA SER A 54 -23.20 -0.31 -13.58
C SER A 54 -21.68 -0.46 -13.42
N ASP A 55 -20.94 -0.22 -14.50
CA ASP A 55 -19.48 -0.31 -14.46
C ASP A 55 -18.86 0.74 -13.52
N SER A 56 -19.52 1.88 -13.31
CA SER A 56 -19.07 2.89 -12.35
C SER A 56 -19.24 2.42 -10.91
N GLU A 57 -20.40 1.86 -10.56
CA GLU A 57 -20.64 1.31 -9.22
C GLU A 57 -19.67 0.17 -8.91
N ILE A 58 -19.39 -0.70 -9.89
CA ILE A 58 -18.39 -1.76 -9.74
C ILE A 58 -17.00 -1.17 -9.51
N SER A 59 -16.63 -0.09 -10.22
CA SER A 59 -15.36 0.58 -10.04
C SER A 59 -15.21 1.19 -8.64
N GLU A 60 -16.28 1.80 -8.12
CA GLU A 60 -16.32 2.38 -6.76
C GLU A 60 -16.13 1.29 -5.71
N VAL A 61 -16.90 0.20 -5.79
CA VAL A 61 -16.77 -0.95 -4.87
C VAL A 61 -15.34 -1.51 -4.85
N ILE A 62 -14.71 -1.68 -6.02
CA ILE A 62 -13.33 -2.18 -6.09
C ILE A 62 -12.35 -1.19 -5.44
N MET A 63 -12.56 0.12 -5.64
CA MET A 63 -11.70 1.15 -5.06
C MET A 63 -11.86 1.23 -3.54
N ASP A 64 -13.09 1.19 -3.04
CA ASP A 64 -13.38 1.21 -1.61
C ASP A 64 -12.82 -0.02 -0.91
N TYR A 65 -12.96 -1.21 -1.52
CA TYR A 65 -12.38 -2.43 -0.99
C TYR A 65 -10.84 -2.37 -0.93
N ARG A 66 -10.18 -1.78 -1.94
CA ARG A 66 -8.72 -1.57 -1.91
C ARG A 66 -8.31 -0.62 -0.79
N ASN A 67 -9.03 0.48 -0.62
CA ASN A 67 -8.76 1.45 0.44
C ASN A 67 -8.94 0.82 1.82
N TYR A 68 -10.01 0.04 2.01
CA TYR A 68 -10.25 -0.71 3.24
C TYR A 68 -9.12 -1.70 3.53
N LYS A 69 -8.67 -2.46 2.53
CA LYS A 69 -7.57 -3.42 2.70
C LYS A 69 -6.26 -2.74 3.09
N GLU A 70 -5.94 -1.59 2.50
CA GLU A 70 -4.77 -0.82 2.89
C GLU A 70 -4.90 -0.24 4.30
N LEU A 71 -6.09 0.21 4.70
CA LEU A 71 -6.37 0.66 6.07
C LEU A 71 -6.15 -0.48 7.07
N VAL A 72 -6.74 -1.65 6.84
CA VAL A 72 -6.57 -2.83 7.70
C VAL A 72 -5.09 -3.17 7.84
N ARG A 73 -4.35 -3.23 6.73
CA ARG A 73 -2.91 -3.51 6.74
C ARG A 73 -2.11 -2.45 7.50
N ALA A 74 -2.46 -1.18 7.37
CA ALA A 74 -1.81 -0.10 8.12
C ALA A 74 -2.07 -0.25 9.62
N THR A 75 -3.31 -0.56 10.01
CA THR A 75 -3.70 -0.80 11.40
C THR A 75 -3.00 -2.03 11.97
N GLU A 76 -2.90 -3.14 11.24
CA GLU A 76 -2.13 -4.33 11.65
C GLU A 76 -0.66 -3.98 11.89
N ASN A 77 -0.01 -3.27 10.96
CA ASN A 77 1.37 -2.83 11.13
C ASN A 77 1.57 -1.90 12.34
N LEU A 78 0.55 -1.08 12.67
CA LEU A 78 0.54 -0.19 13.83
C LEU A 78 0.30 -0.95 15.15
N MET A 79 -0.55 -1.97 15.15
CA MET A 79 -0.73 -2.84 16.32
C MET A 79 0.57 -3.59 16.65
N ASP A 80 1.25 -4.07 15.62
CA ASP A 80 2.54 -4.73 15.75
C ASP A 80 3.72 -3.74 15.80
N PHE A 81 3.46 -2.43 15.91
CA PHE A 81 4.49 -1.40 15.89
C PHE A 81 5.63 -1.63 16.88
N PRO A 82 5.40 -2.02 18.16
CA PRO A 82 6.48 -2.29 19.10
C PRO A 82 7.43 -3.41 18.64
N ILE A 83 6.90 -4.41 17.92
CA ILE A 83 7.64 -5.57 17.42
C ILE A 83 8.32 -5.24 16.08
N ASN A 84 7.57 -4.64 15.16
CA ASN A 84 8.03 -4.26 13.82
C ASN A 84 9.17 -3.23 13.85
N TYR A 85 9.26 -2.46 14.92
CA TYR A 85 10.20 -1.34 15.07
C TYR A 85 11.08 -1.44 16.31
N GLU A 86 11.15 -2.62 16.95
CA GLU A 86 11.92 -2.88 18.18
C GLU A 86 13.40 -2.48 18.04
N ASP A 87 14.02 -2.83 16.90
CA ASP A 87 15.41 -2.49 16.57
C ASP A 87 15.59 -1.09 15.95
N SER A 88 14.51 -0.36 15.70
CA SER A 88 14.56 0.95 15.04
C SER A 88 14.70 2.08 16.08
N ASN A 89 15.35 3.19 15.71
CA ASN A 89 15.35 4.42 16.54
C ASN A 89 13.97 5.10 16.63
N ILE A 90 12.91 4.53 16.05
CA ILE A 90 11.58 5.14 15.97
C ILE A 90 10.89 5.18 17.34
N HIS A 91 11.29 4.33 18.30
CA HIS A 91 10.89 4.46 19.71
C HIS A 91 11.24 5.81 20.37
N LYS A 92 12.07 6.65 19.71
CA LYS A 92 12.37 8.03 20.12
C LYS A 92 11.43 9.06 19.51
N LEU A 93 10.67 8.69 18.48
CA LEU A 93 9.75 9.54 17.72
C LEU A 93 8.29 9.29 18.11
N ILE A 94 7.95 8.05 18.47
CA ILE A 94 6.63 7.63 18.91
C ILE A 94 6.80 6.98 20.27
N THR A 95 6.19 7.57 21.29
CA THR A 95 6.20 7.09 22.66
C THR A 95 5.11 6.04 22.89
N LYS A 96 5.19 5.32 24.01
CA LYS A 96 4.15 4.36 24.40
C LYS A 96 2.79 5.04 24.58
N ASP A 97 2.78 6.28 25.06
CA ASP A 97 1.55 7.04 25.27
C ASP A 97 0.89 7.41 23.93
N ASP A 98 1.69 7.79 22.93
CA ASP A 98 1.20 8.06 21.56
C ASP A 98 0.53 6.81 20.94
N VAL A 99 1.05 5.62 21.22
CA VAL A 99 0.47 4.35 20.76
C VAL A 99 -0.83 4.04 21.49
N GLU A 100 -0.92 4.30 22.80
CA GLU A 100 -2.14 4.05 23.57
C GLU A 100 -3.27 5.03 23.20
N GLU A 101 -2.96 6.31 22.94
CA GLU A 101 -3.96 7.25 22.42
C GLU A 101 -4.50 6.82 21.05
N LEU A 102 -3.62 6.34 20.16
CA LEU A 102 -4.03 5.89 18.83
C LEU A 102 -4.94 4.65 18.91
N LYS A 103 -4.65 3.69 19.80
CA LYS A 103 -5.52 2.53 20.04
C LYS A 103 -6.91 2.97 20.49
N TRP A 104 -6.99 3.92 21.42
CA TRP A 104 -8.25 4.46 21.92
C TRP A 104 -9.07 5.10 20.79
N ALA A 105 -8.43 5.90 19.94
CA ALA A 105 -9.09 6.54 18.81
C ALA A 105 -9.62 5.51 17.79
N ILE A 106 -8.87 4.43 17.53
CA ILE A 106 -9.32 3.34 16.66
C ILE A 106 -10.54 2.65 17.28
N GLU A 107 -10.52 2.36 18.57
CA GLU A 107 -11.61 1.69 19.27
C GLU A 107 -12.90 2.55 19.26
N GLU A 108 -12.79 3.86 19.46
CA GLU A 108 -13.92 4.79 19.29
C GLU A 108 -14.48 4.80 17.87
N MET A 109 -13.61 4.79 16.85
CA MET A 109 -14.03 4.74 15.45
C MET A 109 -14.73 3.42 15.12
N THR A 110 -14.25 2.30 15.64
CA THR A 110 -14.90 0.99 15.48
C THR A 110 -16.30 0.99 16.09
N ILE A 111 -16.44 1.45 17.34
CA ILE A 111 -17.75 1.56 18.01
C ILE A 111 -18.70 2.48 17.25
N PHE A 112 -18.18 3.57 16.68
CA PHE A 112 -18.98 4.48 15.87
C PHE A 112 -19.52 3.82 14.60
N ILE A 113 -18.68 3.06 13.89
CA ILE A 113 -19.07 2.32 12.68
C ILE A 113 -20.09 1.23 13.02
N GLU A 114 -19.86 0.43 14.07
CA GLU A 114 -20.81 -0.60 14.52
C GLU A 114 -22.20 -0.01 14.81
N LYS A 115 -22.25 1.16 15.47
CA LYS A 115 -23.51 1.87 15.72
C LYS A 115 -24.21 2.40 14.47
N LEU A 116 -23.48 2.63 13.38
CA LEU A 116 -24.09 3.01 12.10
C LEU A 116 -24.65 1.78 11.38
N GLU A 117 -24.02 0.62 11.54
CA GLU A 117 -24.48 -0.66 10.98
C GLU A 117 -25.71 -1.21 11.72
N ASP A 118 -25.86 -0.95 13.02
CA ASP A 118 -27.02 -1.35 13.84
C ASP A 118 -28.31 -0.51 13.64
N VAL A 119 -28.30 0.50 12.76
CA VAL A 119 -29.46 1.41 12.52
C VAL A 119 -30.29 1.01 11.26
N GLU A 120 -30.02 -0.14 10.66
CA GLU A 120 -30.88 -0.81 9.66
C GLU A 120 -31.86 -1.82 10.29
#